data_AF-A0A2N3AWZ0-F1
#
_entry.id   AF-A0A2N3AWZ0-F1
#
_cell.length_a   1.000
_cell.length_b   1.000
_cell.length_c   1.000
_cell.angle_alpha   90.00
_cell.angle_beta   90.00
_cell.angle_gamma   90.00
#
_symmetry.space_group_name_H-M   'P 1'
#
loop_
_entity.id
_entity.type
_entity.pdbx_description
1 polymer ?
#
loop_
_entity_poly.entity_id
_entity_poly.type
_entity_poly.pdbx_seq_one_letter_code
_entity_poly.pdbx_strand_id
1 'polypeptide(L)'
;MNERILSDAHQLKKLVREAEAIADESIIAMARLKQAMLAARQNPEVEVHTGQRALMRLTEAESQAMAMSTNLLRVHDELSKVARVQAGGDNGMETVIPAEATATAAAKPERIEA
;
A
#
# COMPACT_ATOMS: atom_id res chain seq x y z
N MET A 1 -32.48 13.43 -1.71
CA MET A 1 -31.01 13.34 -1.61
C MET A 1 -30.44 13.48 -3.01
N ASN A 2 -29.43 14.32 -3.24
CA ASN A 2 -28.90 14.56 -4.60
C ASN A 2 -28.17 13.29 -5.08
N GLU A 3 -28.61 12.70 -6.19
CA GLU A 3 -28.04 11.45 -6.74
C GLU A 3 -26.53 11.56 -6.98
N ARG A 4 -26.05 12.76 -7.30
CA ARG A 4 -24.62 13.04 -7.45
C ARG A 4 -23.84 12.87 -6.16
N ILE A 5 -24.37 13.32 -5.02
CA ILE A 5 -23.71 13.21 -3.70
C ILE A 5 -23.57 11.72 -3.31
N LEU A 6 -24.59 10.91 -3.59
CA LEU A 6 -24.54 9.48 -3.32
C LEU A 6 -23.52 8.76 -4.20
N SER A 7 -23.49 9.09 -5.49
CA SER A 7 -22.50 8.56 -6.43
C SER A 7 -21.08 8.91 -6.02
N ASP A 8 -20.82 10.18 -5.67
CA ASP A 8 -19.51 10.65 -5.23
C ASP A 8 -19.07 9.93 -3.95
N ALA A 9 -19.97 9.75 -2.98
CA ALA A 9 -19.69 9.01 -1.74
C ALA A 9 -19.30 7.56 -2.00
N HIS A 10 -20.00 6.86 -2.89
CA HIS A 10 -19.66 5.49 -3.27
C HIS A 10 -18.30 5.40 -3.98
N GLN A 11 -18.02 6.34 -4.88
CA GLN A 11 -16.74 6.39 -5.59
C GLN A 11 -15.57 6.65 -4.63
N LEU A 12 -15.71 7.62 -3.72
CA LEU A 12 -14.68 7.92 -2.71
C LEU A 12 -14.42 6.72 -1.79
N LYS A 13 -15.48 6.01 -1.35
CA LYS A 13 -15.34 4.78 -0.55
C LYS A 13 -14.52 3.73 -1.28
N LYS A 14 -14.76 3.55 -2.58
CA LYS A 14 -14.00 2.61 -3.41
C LYS A 14 -12.53 3.03 -3.52
N LEU A 15 -12.27 4.28 -3.90
CA LEU A 15 -10.92 4.80 -4.12
C LEU A 15 -10.05 4.76 -2.85
N VAL A 16 -10.64 5.02 -1.68
CA VAL A 16 -9.90 4.95 -0.40
C VAL A 16 -9.44 3.53 -0.11
N ARG A 17 -10.30 2.53 -0.31
CA ARG A 17 -9.92 1.11 -0.11
C ARG A 17 -8.87 0.64 -1.10
N GLU A 18 -8.94 1.12 -2.35
CA GLU A 18 -7.88 0.86 -3.35
C GLU A 18 -6.55 1.49 -2.92
N ALA A 19 -6.57 2.73 -2.42
CA ALA A 19 -5.36 3.39 -1.91
C ALA A 19 -4.76 2.68 -0.69
N GLU A 20 -5.59 2.16 0.22
CA GLU A 20 -5.16 1.33 1.35
C GLU A 20 -4.48 0.04 0.89
N ALA A 21 -5.06 -0.66 -0.08
CA ALA A 21 -4.48 -1.89 -0.64
C ALA A 21 -3.10 -1.62 -1.29
N ILE A 22 -2.97 -0.53 -2.05
CA ILE A 22 -1.69 -0.13 -2.67
C ILE A 22 -0.62 0.20 -1.61
N ALA A 23 -1.03 0.83 -0.49
CA ALA A 23 -0.12 1.12 0.61
C ALA A 23 0.44 -0.17 1.23
N ASP A 24 -0.40 -1.18 1.45
CA ASP A 24 0.01 -2.48 1.97
C ASP A 24 0.95 -3.20 1.00
N GLU A 25 0.67 -3.18 -0.30
CA GLU A 25 1.54 -3.78 -1.32
C GLU A 25 2.91 -3.10 -1.38
N SER A 26 2.94 -1.78 -1.24
CA SER A 26 4.19 -1.02 -1.17
C SER A 26 5.04 -1.45 0.02
N ILE A 27 4.42 -1.66 1.19
CA ILE A 27 5.09 -2.16 2.39
C ILE A 27 5.61 -3.58 2.17
N ILE A 28 4.83 -4.45 1.53
CA ILE A 28 5.28 -5.82 1.17
C ILE A 28 6.49 -5.77 0.24
N ALA A 29 6.48 -4.90 -0.78
CA ALA A 29 7.59 -4.75 -1.71
C ALA A 29 8.87 -4.27 -1.00
N MET A 30 8.76 -3.31 -0.09
CA MET A 30 9.87 -2.83 0.73
C MET A 30 10.43 -3.93 1.65
N ALA A 31 9.56 -4.71 2.29
CA ALA A 31 9.97 -5.83 3.14
C ALA A 31 10.76 -6.89 2.35
N ARG A 32 10.31 -7.22 1.13
CA ARG A 32 11.03 -8.13 0.22
C ARG A 32 12.40 -7.59 -0.16
N LEU A 33 12.48 -6.28 -0.48
CA LEU A 33 13.76 -5.62 -0.78
C LEU A 33 14.70 -5.67 0.43
N LYS A 34 14.21 -5.38 1.63
CA LYS A 34 15.01 -5.42 2.87
C LYS A 34 15.57 -6.82 3.13
N GLN A 35 14.74 -7.85 2.94
CA GLN A 35 15.18 -9.24 3.05
C GLN A 35 16.31 -9.56 2.07
N ALA A 36 16.17 -9.16 0.79
CA ALA A 36 17.20 -9.37 -0.22
C ALA A 36 18.51 -8.64 0.14
N MET A 37 18.42 -7.40 0.64
CA MET A 37 19.59 -6.64 1.08
C MET A 37 20.30 -7.29 2.28
N LEU A 38 19.55 -7.83 3.23
CA LEU A 38 20.12 -8.54 4.38
C LEU A 38 20.77 -9.87 3.97
N ALA A 39 20.15 -10.62 3.04
CA ALA A 39 20.74 -11.84 2.48
C ALA A 39 22.04 -11.54 1.73
N ALA A 40 22.07 -10.48 0.91
CA ALA A 40 23.27 -10.05 0.20
C ALA A 40 24.44 -9.69 1.14
N ARG A 41 24.14 -9.17 2.35
CA ARG A 41 25.16 -8.88 3.38
C ARG A 41 25.77 -10.13 4.02
N GLN A 42 25.19 -11.30 3.81
CA GLN A 42 25.80 -12.56 4.24
C GLN A 42 26.91 -13.02 3.28
N ASN A 43 27.10 -12.36 2.13
CA ASN A 43 28.20 -12.67 1.22
C ASN A 43 29.54 -12.26 1.88
N PRO A 44 30.47 -13.22 2.14
CA PRO A 44 31.76 -12.93 2.76
C PRO A 44 32.69 -12.08 1.90
N GLU A 45 32.43 -11.97 0.59
CA GLU A 45 33.18 -11.10 -0.33
C GLU A 45 32.73 -9.62 -0.24
N VAL A 46 31.66 -9.34 0.49
CA VAL A 46 31.11 -7.98 0.66
C VAL A 46 31.39 -7.50 2.09
N GLU A 47 32.12 -6.40 2.21
CA GLU A 47 32.40 -5.78 3.50
C GLU A 47 31.11 -5.51 4.31
N VAL A 48 31.11 -5.82 5.60
CA VAL A 48 29.89 -5.82 6.46
C VAL A 48 29.17 -4.45 6.50
N HIS A 49 29.93 -3.36 6.39
CA HIS A 49 29.40 -2.00 6.35
C HIS A 49 28.83 -1.59 4.98
N THR A 50 29.09 -2.36 3.93
CA THR A 50 28.57 -2.13 2.59
C THR A 50 27.06 -2.31 2.60
N GLY A 51 26.33 -1.31 2.12
CA GLY A 51 24.87 -1.31 2.14
C GLY A 51 24.22 -0.91 3.46
N GLN A 52 24.97 -0.70 4.56
CA GLN A 52 24.38 -0.26 5.84
C GLN A 52 23.65 1.08 5.69
N ARG A 53 24.25 2.04 4.97
CA ARG A 53 23.63 3.33 4.67
C ARG A 53 22.34 3.19 3.85
N ALA A 54 22.32 2.23 2.93
CA ALA A 54 21.14 1.94 2.12
C ALA A 54 20.04 1.29 2.97
N LEU A 55 20.37 0.35 3.87
CA LEU A 55 19.43 -0.25 4.81
C LEU A 55 18.81 0.77 5.77
N MET A 56 19.60 1.73 6.26
CA MET A 56 19.09 2.83 7.08
C MET A 56 18.08 3.67 6.31
N ARG A 57 18.40 4.05 5.06
CA ARG A 57 17.49 4.81 4.19
C ARG A 57 16.22 4.03 3.84
N LEU A 58 16.33 2.73 3.58
CA LEU A 58 15.17 1.88 3.36
C LEU A 58 14.29 1.82 4.61
N THR A 59 14.88 1.70 5.80
CA THR A 59 14.13 1.70 7.06
C THR A 59 13.43 3.04 7.31
N GLU A 60 14.07 4.15 6.94
CA GLU A 60 13.44 5.47 7.00
C GLU A 60 12.25 5.58 6.03
N ALA A 61 12.40 5.09 4.80
CA ALA A 61 11.31 5.03 3.82
C ALA A 61 10.14 4.14 4.30
N GLU A 62 10.44 2.98 4.90
CA GLU A 62 9.42 2.10 5.51
C GLU A 62 8.64 2.81 6.63
N SER A 63 9.34 3.57 7.48
CA SER A 63 8.70 4.35 8.54
C SER A 63 7.77 5.43 7.98
N GLN A 64 8.18 6.12 6.92
CA GLN A 64 7.36 7.11 6.24
C GLN A 64 6.13 6.48 5.58
N ALA A 65 6.28 5.32 4.96
CA ALA A 65 5.18 4.57 4.36
C ALA A 65 4.15 4.10 5.40
N MET A 66 4.61 3.66 6.58
CA MET A 66 3.72 3.28 7.69
C MET A 66 2.94 4.50 8.23
N ALA A 67 3.60 5.65 8.36
CA ALA A 67 2.95 6.89 8.76
C ALA A 67 1.90 7.33 7.72
N MET A 68 2.21 7.20 6.42
CA MET A 68 1.26 7.44 5.33
C MET A 68 0.04 6.51 5.42
N SER A 69 0.23 5.20 5.60
CA SER A 69 -0.87 4.23 5.77
C SER A 69 -1.76 4.59 6.96
N THR A 70 -1.16 5.00 8.08
CA THR A 70 -1.93 5.48 9.25
C THR A 70 -2.76 6.73 8.93
N ASN A 71 -2.23 7.65 8.11
CA ASN A 71 -2.99 8.82 7.68
C ASN A 71 -4.12 8.47 6.71
N LEU A 72 -3.94 7.47 5.84
CA LEU A 72 -5.01 6.98 4.97
C LEU A 72 -6.19 6.40 5.79
N LEU A 73 -5.91 5.64 6.85
CA LEU A 73 -6.95 5.15 7.76
C LEU A 73 -7.76 6.27 8.42
N ARG A 74 -7.11 7.40 8.75
CA ARG A 74 -7.80 8.59 9.30
C ARG A 74 -8.67 9.26 8.25
N VAL A 75 -8.16 9.41 7.03
CA VAL A 75 -8.94 9.93 5.88
C VAL A 75 -10.17 9.04 5.63
N HIS A 76 -10.03 7.72 5.69
CA HIS A 76 -11.14 6.79 5.58
C HIS A 76 -12.20 7.01 6.65
N ASP A 77 -11.81 7.14 7.92
CA ASP A 77 -12.74 7.41 9.03
C ASP A 77 -13.46 8.76 8.86
N GLU A 78 -12.74 9.82 8.48
CA GLU A 78 -13.32 11.14 8.22
C GLU A 78 -14.33 11.11 7.07
N LEU A 79 -13.99 10.48 5.94
CA LEU A 79 -14.90 10.32 4.81
C LEU A 79 -16.13 9.47 5.18
N SER A 80 -15.95 8.44 6.01
CA SER A 80 -17.05 7.61 6.51
C SER A 80 -18.01 8.39 7.42
N LYS A 81 -17.50 9.32 8.23
CA LYS A 81 -18.33 10.24 9.02
C LYS A 81 -19.13 11.19 8.13
N VAL A 82 -18.49 11.78 7.11
CA VAL A 82 -19.16 12.68 6.16
C VAL A 82 -20.23 11.93 5.37
N ALA A 83 -19.93 10.73 4.87
CA ALA A 83 -20.89 9.90 4.14
C ALA A 83 -22.12 9.52 4.99
N ARG A 84 -21.95 9.26 6.30
CA ARG A 84 -23.07 9.02 7.21
C ARG A 84 -24.02 10.21 7.31
N VAL A 85 -23.48 11.43 7.38
CA VAL A 85 -24.28 12.65 7.49
C VAL A 85 -24.92 13.03 6.15
N GLN A 86 -24.19 12.91 5.05
CA GLN A 86 -24.58 13.48 3.75
C GLN A 86 -25.21 12.48 2.78
N ALA A 87 -24.93 11.19 2.95
CA ALA A 87 -25.32 10.12 2.03
C ALA A 87 -26.11 8.98 2.69
N GLY A 88 -26.51 9.13 3.96
CA GLY A 88 -27.41 8.17 4.64
C GLY A 88 -26.72 6.95 5.25
N GLY A 89 -25.38 6.90 5.25
CA GLY A 89 -24.61 5.83 5.91
C GLY A 89 -24.29 4.62 5.04
N ASP A 90 -23.55 3.67 5.61
CA ASP A 90 -23.11 2.47 4.90
C ASP A 90 -24.19 1.38 4.95
N ASN A 91 -24.59 0.88 3.79
CA ASN A 91 -25.58 -0.18 3.64
C ASN A 91 -24.95 -1.59 3.76
N GLY A 92 -23.66 -1.67 4.11
CA GLY A 92 -22.94 -2.93 4.25
C GLY A 92 -22.56 -3.59 2.93
N MET A 93 -22.61 -2.85 1.81
CA MET A 93 -22.16 -3.39 0.52
C MET A 93 -20.65 -3.57 0.51
N GLU A 94 -20.21 -4.78 0.15
CA GLU A 94 -18.81 -5.14 0.00
C GLU A 94 -18.17 -4.35 -1.15
N THR A 95 -17.07 -3.65 -0.87
CA THR A 95 -16.28 -2.99 -1.91
C THR A 95 -15.37 -4.01 -2.56
N VAL A 96 -15.63 -4.34 -3.83
CA VAL A 96 -14.74 -5.16 -4.65
C VAL A 96 -13.52 -4.32 -5.05
N ILE A 97 -12.33 -4.73 -4.62
CA ILE A 97 -11.05 -4.15 -5.05
C ILE A 97 -10.62 -4.87 -6.34
N PRO A 98 -10.63 -4.21 -7.51
CA PRO A 98 -10.24 -4.83 -8.77
C PRO A 98 -8.75 -5.17 -8.74
N ALA A 99 -8.37 -6.33 -9.31
CA ALA A 99 -6.98 -6.78 -9.36
C ALA A 99 -6.05 -5.77 -10.07
N GLU A 100 -6.60 -4.94 -10.96
CA GLU A 100 -5.90 -3.86 -11.66
C GLU A 100 -5.41 -2.75 -10.72
N ALA A 101 -6.14 -2.49 -9.63
CA ALA A 101 -5.78 -1.50 -8.63
C ALA A 101 -4.61 -1.96 -7.74
N THR A 102 -4.34 -3.27 -7.71
CA THR A 102 -3.30 -3.93 -6.91
C THR A 102 -2.21 -4.57 -7.78
N ALA A 103 -2.37 -4.58 -9.11
CA ALA A 103 -1.41 -5.21 -10.00
C ALA A 103 -0.21 -4.29 -10.30
N THR A 104 0.73 -4.17 -9.35
CA THR A 104 2.11 -3.83 -9.70
C THR A 104 2.85 -5.11 -10.12
N ALA A 105 2.87 -5.35 -11.43
CA ALA A 105 3.72 -6.27 -12.19
C ALA A 105 4.43 -7.37 -11.37
N ALA A 106 3.80 -8.54 -11.28
CA ALA A 106 4.54 -9.78 -11.06
C ALA A 106 5.48 -10.01 -12.25
N ALA A 107 6.70 -9.49 -12.16
CA ALA A 107 7.78 -9.81 -13.08
C ALA A 107 7.95 -11.33 -13.08
N LYS A 108 7.61 -11.96 -14.21
CA LYS A 108 7.83 -13.39 -14.42
C LYS A 108 9.33 -13.65 -14.19
N PRO A 109 9.72 -14.63 -13.36
CA PRO A 109 11.12 -15.04 -13.31
C PRO A 109 11.44 -15.66 -14.67
N GLU A 110 12.28 -14.96 -15.43
CA GLU A 110 12.88 -15.48 -16.65
C GLU A 110 13.66 -16.74 -16.26
N ARG A 111 13.17 -17.89 -16.71
CA ARG A 111 13.87 -19.16 -16.51
C ARG A 111 15.19 -19.06 -17.27
N ILE A 112 16.28 -18.98 -16.54
CA ILE A 112 17.61 -19.22 -17.07
C ILE A 112 17.65 -20.71 -17.42
N GLU A 113 17.49 -21.05 -18.70
CA GLU A 113 17.80 -22.39 -19.20
C GLU A 113 19.32 -22.57 -19.19
N ALA A 114 19.72 -23.75 -18.72
CA ALA A 114 21.09 -24.20 -18.51
C ALA A 114 21.76 -24.67 -19.81
#